data_AF-A0A2N6AC51-F1
#
_entry.id   AF-A0A2N6AC51-F1
#
_cell.length_a   1.000
_cell.length_b   1.000
_cell.length_c   1.000
_cell.angle_alpha   90.00
_cell.angle_beta   90.00
_cell.angle_gamma   90.00
#
_symmetry.space_group_name_H-M   'P 1'
#
loop_
_entity.id
_entity.type
_entity.pdbx_description
1 polymer ?
#
loop_
_entity_poly.entity_id
_entity_poly.type
_entity_poly.pdbx_seq_one_letter_code
_entity_poly.pdbx_strand_id
1 'polypeptide(L)'
;MSSSGKIPRSARNIKIEVCCGGNCLGRGSQKVLDTLEKEFESAQMCGCLGNCGKGPNVLVDEKKILHYSNEHTVVERVKNKEGEMFKRFNEEELTDDFLNDI
;
A
#
# COMPACT_ATOMS: atom_id res chain seq x y z
N MET A 1 20.14 9.74 -29.69
CA MET A 1 20.60 9.18 -28.41
C MET A 1 19.81 9.85 -27.29
N SER A 2 18.87 9.15 -26.67
CA SER A 2 18.46 9.38 -25.28
C SER A 2 17.69 8.15 -24.84
N SER A 3 18.25 7.54 -23.81
CA SER A 3 18.04 6.16 -23.37
C SER A 3 16.65 5.99 -22.78
N SER A 4 15.78 5.24 -23.44
CA SER A 4 14.63 4.62 -22.77
C SER A 4 15.19 3.62 -21.75
N GLY A 5 15.40 4.10 -20.53
CA GLY A 5 15.85 3.31 -19.40
C GLY A 5 14.87 2.15 -19.20
N LYS A 6 15.30 0.95 -19.58
CA LYS A 6 14.54 -0.28 -19.34
C LYS A 6 14.42 -0.43 -17.83
N ILE A 7 13.19 -0.30 -17.32
CA ILE A 7 12.86 -0.58 -15.92
C ILE A 7 13.41 -1.98 -15.59
N PRO A 8 14.23 -2.13 -14.52
CA PRO A 8 14.84 -3.40 -14.20
C PRO A 8 13.78 -4.48 -13.96
N ARG A 9 13.99 -5.68 -14.51
CA ARG A 9 13.09 -6.85 -14.49
C ARG A 9 12.66 -7.34 -13.09
N SER A 10 13.18 -6.73 -12.01
CA SER A 10 12.89 -7.04 -10.61
C SER A 10 11.51 -6.57 -10.13
N ALA A 11 10.85 -5.63 -10.80
CA ALA A 11 9.60 -5.02 -10.32
C ALA A 11 8.32 -5.83 -10.62
N ARG A 12 8.42 -6.93 -11.38
CA ARG A 12 7.25 -7.63 -11.96
C ARG A 12 6.34 -8.37 -10.97
N ASN A 13 6.72 -8.51 -9.69
CA ASN A 13 5.93 -9.29 -8.72
C ASN A 13 5.62 -8.56 -7.40
N ILE A 14 5.86 -7.24 -7.32
CA ILE A 14 5.56 -6.49 -6.08
C ILE A 14 4.05 -6.22 -6.06
N LYS A 15 3.29 -6.68 -5.07
CA LYS A 15 1.86 -6.36 -4.94
C LYS A 15 1.71 -5.02 -4.24
N ILE A 16 0.98 -4.07 -4.84
CA ILE A 16 0.81 -2.73 -4.29
C ILE A 16 -0.67 -2.42 -4.14
N GLU A 17 -1.08 -2.06 -2.94
CA GLU A 17 -2.46 -1.79 -2.57
C GLU A 17 -2.57 -0.39 -1.94
N VAL A 18 -3.25 0.53 -2.60
CA VAL A 18 -3.42 1.92 -2.14
C VAL A 18 -4.76 2.05 -1.40
N CYS A 19 -4.76 2.59 -0.19
CA CYS A 19 -5.98 2.74 0.60
C CYS A 19 -6.93 3.77 -0.06
N CYS A 20 -8.17 3.35 -0.34
CA CYS A 20 -9.24 4.21 -0.87
C CYS A 20 -10.27 4.62 0.20
N GLY A 21 -9.99 4.44 1.50
CA GLY A 21 -10.85 4.96 2.56
C GLY A 21 -10.98 6.49 2.49
N GLY A 22 -12.12 7.04 2.93
CA GLY A 22 -12.45 8.46 2.76
C GLY A 22 -11.35 9.44 3.19
N ASN A 23 -10.66 9.16 4.30
CA ASN A 23 -9.51 9.96 4.75
C ASN A 23 -8.30 9.89 3.81
N CYS A 24 -8.01 8.73 3.22
CA CYS A 24 -6.91 8.58 2.26
C CYS A 24 -7.27 9.24 0.92
N LEU A 25 -8.50 9.08 0.44
CA LEU A 25 -8.99 9.76 -0.77
C LEU A 25 -8.95 11.29 -0.61
N GLY A 26 -9.46 11.81 0.50
CA GLY A 26 -9.42 13.25 0.80
C GLY A 26 -8.00 13.83 0.93
N ARG A 27 -7.00 12.97 1.13
CA ARG A 27 -5.57 13.33 1.17
C ARG A 27 -4.83 12.99 -0.13
N GLY A 28 -5.55 12.67 -1.21
CA GLY A 28 -4.98 12.49 -2.54
C GLY A 28 -4.45 11.08 -2.84
N SER A 29 -4.97 10.02 -2.21
CA SER A 29 -4.54 8.65 -2.51
C SER A 29 -4.76 8.23 -3.97
N GLN A 30 -5.67 8.88 -4.71
CA GLN A 30 -5.82 8.68 -6.16
C GLN A 30 -4.55 9.06 -6.93
N LYS A 31 -3.96 10.23 -6.65
CA LYS A 31 -2.71 10.66 -7.31
C LYS A 31 -1.54 9.73 -7.01
N VAL A 32 -1.54 9.17 -5.79
CA VAL A 32 -0.57 8.16 -5.36
C VAL A 32 -0.72 6.90 -6.21
N LEU A 33 -1.94 6.40 -6.41
CA LEU A 33 -2.21 5.27 -7.31
C LEU A 33 -1.78 5.58 -8.75
N ASP A 34 -2.23 6.69 -9.32
CA ASP A 34 -1.93 7.07 -10.72
C ASP A 34 -0.40 7.13 -10.98
N THR A 35 0.37 7.45 -9.94
CA THR A 35 1.83 7.45 -10.00
C THR A 35 2.41 6.04 -9.93
N LEU A 36 1.88 5.20 -9.06
CA LEU A 36 2.33 3.81 -8.89
C LEU A 36 1.98 2.95 -10.11
N GLU A 37 0.81 3.16 -10.73
CA GLU A 37 0.38 2.41 -11.93
C GLU A 37 1.31 2.61 -13.13
N LYS A 38 2.03 3.74 -13.19
CA LYS A 38 3.04 3.99 -14.25
C LYS A 38 4.27 3.09 -14.13
N GLU A 39 4.56 2.60 -12.92
CA GLU A 39 5.78 1.88 -12.59
C GLU A 39 5.52 0.42 -12.20
N PHE A 40 4.32 0.10 -11.72
CA PHE A 40 3.93 -1.19 -11.16
C PHE A 40 2.56 -1.64 -11.69
N GLU A 41 2.55 -2.69 -12.50
CA GLU A 41 1.31 -3.23 -13.15
C GLU A 41 0.27 -3.76 -12.15
N SER A 42 0.71 -4.14 -10.95
CA SER A 42 -0.09 -4.73 -9.86
C SER A 42 -0.61 -3.69 -8.86
N ALA A 43 -0.37 -2.39 -9.11
CA ALA A 43 -0.89 -1.33 -8.27
C ALA A 43 -2.41 -1.24 -8.42
N GLN A 44 -3.12 -1.29 -7.29
CA GLN A 44 -4.59 -1.22 -7.27
C GLN A 44 -5.08 -0.51 -6.00
N MET A 45 -6.33 -0.06 -6.03
CA MET A 45 -7.00 0.38 -4.80
C MET A 45 -7.36 -0.80 -3.91
N CYS A 46 -7.36 -0.57 -2.61
CA CYS A 46 -7.86 -1.49 -1.60
C CYS A 46 -8.72 -0.75 -0.57
N GLY A 47 -9.42 -1.51 0.27
CA GLY A 47 -10.23 -0.96 1.36
C GLY A 47 -9.44 -0.23 2.45
N CYS A 48 -10.12 0.08 3.55
CA CYS A 48 -9.49 0.77 4.67
C CYS A 48 -8.39 -0.06 5.33
N LEU A 49 -7.21 0.54 5.54
CA LEU A 49 -6.07 -0.09 6.23
C LEU A 49 -5.97 0.29 7.72
N GLY A 50 -7.03 0.83 8.31
CA GLY A 50 -7.12 1.18 9.75
C GLY A 50 -6.27 2.38 10.20
N ASN A 51 -5.35 2.88 9.38
CA ASN A 51 -4.37 3.92 9.75
C ASN A 51 -4.76 5.31 9.22
N CYS A 52 -6.02 5.71 9.38
CA CYS A 52 -6.57 6.95 8.81
C CYS A 52 -5.78 8.21 9.18
N GLY A 53 -5.31 8.32 10.43
CA GLY A 53 -4.52 9.47 10.90
C GLY A 53 -3.20 9.65 10.15
N LYS A 54 -2.64 8.55 9.64
CA LYS A 54 -1.37 8.50 8.89
C LYS A 54 -1.54 8.40 7.37
N GLY A 55 -2.76 8.56 6.84
CA GLY A 55 -3.02 8.47 5.40
C GLY A 55 -2.39 9.62 4.59
N PRO A 56 -2.15 9.45 3.28
CA PRO A 56 -2.46 8.26 2.46
C PRO A 56 -1.59 7.04 2.79
N ASN A 57 -2.21 5.87 2.80
CA ASN A 57 -1.55 4.60 3.14
C ASN A 57 -1.40 3.71 1.91
N VAL A 58 -0.22 3.09 1.75
CA VAL A 58 0.07 2.12 0.69
C VAL A 58 0.60 0.84 1.32
N LEU A 59 -0.01 -0.30 1.03
CA LEU A 59 0.42 -1.62 1.45
C LEU A 59 1.25 -2.27 0.32
N VAL A 60 2.42 -2.78 0.68
CA VAL A 60 3.37 -3.41 -0.22
C VAL A 60 3.56 -4.86 0.22
N ASP A 61 3.37 -5.78 -0.72
CA ASP A 61 3.50 -7.24 -0.55
C ASP A 61 2.77 -7.79 0.68
N GLU A 62 1.63 -7.18 1.03
CA GLU A 62 0.78 -7.53 2.19
C GLU A 62 1.50 -7.48 3.55
N LYS A 63 2.73 -6.95 3.60
CA LYS A 63 3.62 -7.03 4.77
C LYS A 63 4.08 -5.67 5.26
N LYS A 64 4.14 -4.67 4.39
CA LYS A 64 4.69 -3.34 4.74
C LYS A 64 3.72 -2.24 4.40
N ILE A 65 3.53 -1.31 5.33
CA ILE A 65 2.70 -0.13 5.11
C ILE A 65 3.56 1.14 5.03
N LEU A 66 3.33 1.91 3.97
CA LEU A 66 3.87 3.25 3.79
C LEU A 66 2.83 4.28 4.19
N HIS A 67 3.12 5.01 5.25
CA HIS A 67 2.32 6.14 5.73
C HIS A 67 2.70 7.44 5.03
N TYR A 68 1.80 8.42 5.07
CA TYR A 68 1.98 9.77 4.53
C TYR A 68 2.48 9.77 3.07
N SER A 69 1.99 8.81 2.29
CA SER A 69 2.43 8.62 0.91
C SER A 69 1.94 9.76 0.02
N ASN A 70 2.81 10.24 -0.87
CA ASN A 70 2.52 11.27 -1.87
C ASN A 70 3.16 10.88 -3.21
N GLU A 71 2.67 11.48 -4.29
CA GLU A 71 3.06 11.22 -5.67
C GLU A 71 4.55 11.44 -5.95
N HIS A 72 5.21 12.33 -5.20
CA HIS A 72 6.60 12.69 -5.47
C HIS A 72 7.61 11.68 -4.94
N THR A 73 7.24 10.93 -3.90
CA THR A 73 8.19 10.08 -3.16
C THR A 73 7.81 8.61 -3.15
N VAL A 74 6.53 8.27 -3.36
CA VAL A 74 6.03 6.91 -3.13
C VAL A 74 6.75 5.83 -3.93
N VAL A 75 7.11 6.11 -5.19
CA VAL A 75 7.81 5.14 -6.07
C VAL A 75 9.17 4.76 -5.50
N GLU A 76 9.96 5.75 -5.10
CA GLU A 76 11.29 5.52 -4.50
C GLU A 76 11.17 4.81 -3.16
N ARG A 77 10.17 5.16 -2.34
CA ARG A 77 9.92 4.49 -1.07
C ARG A 77 9.58 3.00 -1.23
N VAL A 78 8.80 2.66 -2.27
CA VAL A 78 8.52 1.26 -2.64
C VAL A 78 9.80 0.56 -3.11
N LYS A 79 10.58 1.17 -4.00
CA LYS A 79 11.84 0.60 -4.52
C LYS A 79 12.87 0.38 -3.41
N ASN A 80 12.94 1.28 -2.43
CA ASN A 80 13.83 1.20 -1.27
C ASN A 80 13.31 0.28 -0.16
N LYS A 81 12.13 -0.35 -0.34
CA LYS A 81 11.51 -1.25 0.64
C LYS A 81 11.31 -0.60 2.01
N GLU A 82 10.97 0.69 2.02
CA GLU A 82 10.60 1.41 3.25
C GLU A 82 9.28 0.87 3.84
N GLY A 83 8.89 1.40 5.00
CA GLY A 83 7.59 1.13 5.62
C GLY A 83 7.68 0.33 6.91
N GLU A 84 6.60 0.42 7.67
CA GLU A 84 6.41 -0.32 8.92
C GLU A 84 5.86 -1.71 8.59
N MET A 85 6.21 -2.72 9.39
CA MET A 85 5.57 -4.04 9.26
C MET A 85 4.08 -3.90 9.56
N PHE A 86 3.26 -4.42 8.66
CA PHE A 86 1.81 -4.38 8.74
C PHE A 86 1.26 -5.79 8.68
N LYS A 87 0.35 -6.10 9.59
CA LYS A 87 -0.38 -7.35 9.64
C LYS A 87 -1.86 -7.01 9.47
N ARG A 88 -2.50 -7.52 8.41
CA ARG A 88 -3.96 -7.48 8.33
C ARG A 88 -4.51 -8.41 9.41
N PHE A 89 -5.48 -7.94 10.17
CA PHE A 89 -6.28 -8.81 11.01
C PHE A 89 -7.11 -9.70 10.08
N ASN A 90 -6.85 -11.00 10.12
CA ASN A 90 -7.66 -12.04 9.50
C ASN A 90 -8.60 -12.64 10.56
N GLU A 91 -9.82 -12.97 10.18
CA GLU A 91 -10.86 -13.52 11.08
C GLU A 91 -10.40 -14.80 11.81
N GLU A 92 -9.46 -15.56 11.25
CA GLU A 92 -8.89 -16.76 11.87
C GLU A 92 -8.12 -16.48 13.18
N GLU A 93 -7.75 -15.23 13.47
CA GLU A 93 -7.12 -14.84 14.74
C GLU A 93 -8.13 -14.41 15.82
N LEU A 94 -9.43 -14.39 15.50
CA LEU A 94 -10.51 -14.28 16.48
C LEU A 94 -10.78 -15.69 17.03
N THR A 95 -9.91 -16.19 17.90
CA THR A 95 -10.15 -17.44 18.62
C THR A 95 -11.43 -17.32 19.46
N ASP A 96 -12.28 -18.35 19.37
CA ASP A 96 -13.63 -18.52 19.97
C ASP A 96 -13.74 -18.35 21.51
N ASP A 97 -12.67 -17.94 22.18
CA ASP A 97 -12.64 -17.72 23.63
C ASP A 97 -13.50 -16.53 24.09
N PHE A 98 -14.06 -15.74 23.16
CA PHE A 98 -14.99 -14.66 23.49
C PHE A 98 -16.43 -15.13 23.75
N LEU A 99 -16.80 -16.37 23.36
CA LEU A 99 -18.18 -16.88 23.45
C LEU A 99 -18.41 -17.99 24.49
N ASN A 100 -17.37 -18.42 25.22
CA ASN A 100 -17.49 -19.50 26.20
C ASN A 100 -17.83 -19.02 27.64
N ASP A 101 -18.19 -17.73 27.82
CA ASP A 101 -18.48 -17.14 29.14
C ASP A 101 -19.91 -16.56 29.23
N ILE A 102 -20.85 -17.04 28.39
CA ILE A 102 -22.31 -16.77 28.48
C ILE A 102 -23.08 -18.05 28.77
#